data_AF-A0AAW4PI43-F1
#
_entry.id   AF-A0AAW4PI43-F1
#
_cell.length_a   1.000
_cell.length_b   1.000
_cell.length_c   1.000
_cell.angle_alpha   90.00
_cell.angle_beta   90.00
_cell.angle_gamma   90.00
#
_symmetry.space_group_name_H-M   'P 1'
#
loop_
_entity.id
_entity.type
_entity.pdbx_description
1 polymer ?
#
loop_
_entity_poly.entity_id
_entity_poly.type
_entity_poly.pdbx_seq_one_letter_code
_entity_poly.pdbx_strand_id
1 'polypeptide(L)'
;MSGDLFRITVDETNYSRVLGTSPDEWLLADANLSELQGPRLWAQKNTDTGQQVYDAMESGDGLLFYKVKRGITTDEGMYVGTGRVGEKVRLDEEQARALFRTTVATLAYTVTEFNQIRKSIENVEGVLGYESYPQSSHRVTDDRYTTVDRALQTLSQ
;
A
#
# COMPACT_ATOMS: atom_id res chain seq x y z
N MET A 1 -16.45 -4.55 12.92
CA MET A 1 -16.24 -3.14 12.54
C MET A 1 -16.09 -3.12 11.03
N SER A 2 -16.78 -2.22 10.31
CA SER A 2 -16.48 -2.02 8.89
C SER A 2 -15.23 -1.15 8.82
N GLY A 3 -14.09 -1.74 8.50
CA GLY A 3 -12.90 -0.97 8.15
C GLY A 3 -13.13 -0.25 6.83
N ASP A 4 -12.25 0.70 6.54
CA ASP A 4 -12.18 1.37 5.26
C ASP A 4 -11.32 0.58 4.26
N LEU A 5 -11.49 0.86 2.98
CA LEU A 5 -10.69 0.27 1.90
C LEU A 5 -9.91 1.38 1.19
N PHE A 6 -8.60 1.21 1.02
CA PHE A 6 -7.74 2.18 0.37
C PHE A 6 -7.07 1.59 -0.87
N ARG A 7 -6.98 2.40 -1.92
CA ARG A 7 -6.18 2.12 -3.11
C ARG A 7 -4.85 2.85 -2.94
N ILE A 8 -3.75 2.11 -3.00
CA ILE A 8 -2.40 2.59 -2.73
C ILE A 8 -1.54 2.45 -3.97
N THR A 9 -0.99 3.57 -4.42
CA THR A 9 -0.02 3.57 -5.51
C THR A 9 1.30 3.00 -5.04
N VAL A 10 1.87 2.07 -5.81
CA VAL A 10 3.23 1.57 -5.59
C VAL A 10 4.15 1.95 -6.75
N ASP A 11 5.43 2.12 -6.44
CA ASP A 11 6.52 2.22 -7.42
C ASP A 11 7.34 0.93 -7.42
N GLU A 12 7.88 0.53 -8.57
CA GLU A 12 8.58 -0.77 -8.74
C GLU A 12 9.79 -0.92 -7.82
N THR A 13 10.54 0.18 -7.69
CA THR A 13 11.81 0.21 -6.95
C THR A 13 11.61 -0.14 -5.49
N ASN A 14 10.53 0.36 -4.87
CA ASN A 14 10.22 0.11 -3.48
C ASN A 14 9.30 -1.11 -3.30
N TYR A 15 8.41 -1.38 -4.26
CA TYR A 15 7.49 -2.50 -4.20
C TYR A 15 8.22 -3.81 -3.92
N SER A 16 9.22 -4.17 -4.72
CA SER A 16 9.94 -5.45 -4.57
C SER A 16 10.70 -5.61 -3.25
N ARG A 17 11.14 -4.50 -2.65
CA ARG A 17 12.09 -4.48 -1.53
C ARG A 17 11.43 -4.56 -0.15
N VAL A 18 10.32 -3.85 0.05
CA VAL A 18 9.70 -3.69 1.40
C VAL A 18 8.26 -4.19 1.47
N LEU A 19 7.59 -4.32 0.32
CA LEU A 19 6.19 -4.76 0.26
C LEU A 19 6.01 -6.11 -0.41
N GLY A 20 6.69 -6.39 -1.52
CA GLY A 20 6.65 -7.63 -2.29
C GLY A 20 7.45 -8.75 -1.63
N THR A 21 8.43 -8.40 -0.81
CA THR A 21 9.06 -9.26 0.21
C THR A 21 9.08 -8.50 1.53
N SER A 22 8.91 -9.19 2.67
CA SER A 22 9.14 -8.54 3.97
C SER A 22 10.58 -8.03 4.04
N PRO A 23 10.82 -6.85 4.63
CA PRO A 23 12.16 -6.32 4.81
C PRO A 23 13.00 -7.27 5.68
N ASP A 24 14.22 -7.51 5.23
CA ASP A 24 15.21 -8.33 5.89
C ASP A 24 15.78 -7.64 7.14
N GLU A 25 16.19 -8.44 8.14
CA GLU A 25 16.62 -7.93 9.45
C GLU A 25 17.76 -6.91 9.36
N TRP A 26 18.70 -7.12 8.44
CA TRP A 26 19.82 -6.21 8.22
C TRP A 26 19.35 -4.83 7.74
N LEU A 27 18.36 -4.80 6.85
CA LEU A 27 17.79 -3.56 6.34
C LEU A 27 17.06 -2.78 7.44
N LEU A 28 16.33 -3.48 8.31
CA LEU A 28 15.67 -2.88 9.46
C LEU A 28 16.67 -2.37 10.50
N ALA A 29 17.75 -3.13 10.75
CA ALA A 29 18.81 -2.72 11.67
C ALA A 29 19.56 -1.47 11.17
N ASP A 30 19.87 -1.39 9.87
CA ASP A 30 20.48 -0.20 9.25
C ASP A 30 19.61 1.05 9.41
N ALA A 31 18.29 0.87 9.40
CA ALA A 31 17.31 1.94 9.61
C ALA A 31 16.96 2.19 11.09
N ASN A 32 17.58 1.49 12.06
CA ASN A 32 17.20 1.53 13.48
C ASN A 32 15.71 1.23 13.74
N LEU A 33 15.17 0.23 13.03
CA LEU A 33 13.75 -0.18 13.07
C LEU A 33 13.61 -1.70 13.25
N SER A 34 14.53 -2.33 13.99
CA SER A 34 14.55 -3.78 14.20
C SER A 34 13.28 -4.31 14.88
N GLU A 35 12.56 -3.46 15.60
CA GLU A 35 11.26 -3.77 16.20
C GLU A 35 10.15 -4.06 15.17
N LEU A 36 10.32 -3.64 13.92
CA LEU A 36 9.36 -3.87 12.83
C LEU A 36 9.58 -5.20 12.10
N GLN A 37 10.35 -6.11 12.70
CA GLN A 37 10.65 -7.41 12.11
C GLN A 37 9.40 -8.27 11.92
N GLY A 38 9.24 -8.83 10.72
CA GLY A 38 8.20 -9.80 10.38
C GLY A 38 7.17 -9.24 9.38
N PRO A 39 6.40 -8.19 9.74
CA PRO A 39 5.48 -7.54 8.83
C PRO A 39 6.15 -6.96 7.58
N ARG A 40 5.37 -6.80 6.51
CA ARG A 40 5.78 -6.01 5.35
C ARG A 40 5.64 -4.53 5.68
N LEU A 41 6.34 -3.67 4.96
CA LEU A 41 6.29 -2.22 5.16
C LEU A 41 5.89 -1.50 3.88
N TRP A 42 5.12 -0.43 4.05
CA TRP A 42 4.91 0.55 3.00
C TRP A 42 4.96 1.97 3.56
N ALA A 43 5.20 2.95 2.70
CA ALA A 43 5.17 4.35 3.08
C ALA A 43 4.61 5.24 1.98
N GLN A 44 3.99 6.33 2.41
CA GLN A 44 3.54 7.39 1.52
C GLN A 44 4.44 8.63 1.64
N LYS A 45 4.45 9.43 0.58
CA LYS A 45 5.10 10.73 0.63
C LYS A 45 4.36 11.66 1.59
N ASN A 46 5.09 12.46 2.36
CA ASN A 46 4.51 13.48 3.22
C ASN A 46 4.10 14.73 2.42
N THR A 47 3.11 14.56 1.54
CA THR A 47 2.37 15.64 0.87
C THR A 47 1.00 15.79 1.52
N ASP A 48 0.29 16.89 1.29
CA ASP A 48 -1.06 17.08 1.84
C ASP A 48 -2.00 15.90 1.56
N THR A 49 -2.00 15.39 0.32
CA THR A 49 -2.79 14.20 -0.05
C THR A 49 -2.30 12.94 0.65
N GLY A 50 -0.98 12.73 0.72
CA GLY A 50 -0.41 11.56 1.41
C GLY A 50 -0.73 11.57 2.90
N GLN A 51 -0.65 12.74 3.53
CA GLN A 51 -0.99 12.99 4.93
C GLN A 51 -2.47 12.73 5.20
N GLN A 52 -3.38 13.23 4.35
CA GLN A 52 -4.82 12.98 4.47
C GLN A 52 -5.15 11.48 4.40
N VAL A 53 -4.58 10.76 3.42
CA VAL A 53 -4.80 9.32 3.28
C VAL A 53 -4.22 8.56 4.46
N TYR A 54 -3.01 8.91 4.87
CA TYR A 54 -2.35 8.29 6.01
C TYR A 54 -3.13 8.50 7.31
N ASP A 55 -3.63 9.71 7.56
CA ASP A 55 -4.36 10.03 8.79
C ASP A 55 -5.70 9.30 8.84
N ALA A 56 -6.38 9.15 7.69
CA ALA A 56 -7.65 8.45 7.58
C ALA A 56 -7.55 6.93 7.79
N MET A 57 -6.37 6.32 7.64
CA MET A 57 -6.19 4.88 7.86
C MET A 57 -6.29 4.51 9.34
N GLU A 58 -6.89 3.38 9.63
CA GLU A 58 -6.86 2.73 10.94
C GLU A 58 -6.34 1.30 10.83
N SER A 59 -5.86 0.75 11.94
CA SER A 59 -5.39 -0.63 11.97
C SER A 59 -6.54 -1.58 11.62
N GLY A 60 -6.28 -2.49 10.68
CA GLY A 60 -7.27 -3.42 10.14
C GLY A 60 -7.95 -2.97 8.85
N ASP A 61 -7.78 -1.72 8.42
CA ASP A 61 -8.29 -1.24 7.14
C ASP A 61 -7.69 -1.98 5.95
N GLY A 62 -8.49 -2.16 4.91
CA GLY A 62 -8.09 -2.87 3.70
C GLY A 62 -7.19 -2.04 2.79
N LEU A 63 -6.22 -2.71 2.19
CA LEU A 63 -5.26 -2.12 1.27
C LEU A 63 -5.30 -2.84 -0.08
N LEU A 64 -5.38 -2.07 -1.16
CA LEU A 64 -5.24 -2.53 -2.54
C LEU A 64 -4.05 -1.82 -3.19
N PHE A 65 -2.97 -2.55 -3.45
CA PHE A 65 -1.74 -2.00 -4.01
C PHE A 65 -1.74 -2.10 -5.52
N TYR A 66 -1.51 -1.00 -6.23
CA TYR A 66 -1.47 -0.96 -7.69
C TYR A 66 -0.31 -0.15 -8.26
N LYS A 67 0.24 -0.65 -9.37
CA LYS A 67 1.26 0.03 -10.16
C LYS A 67 0.56 0.98 -11.13
N VAL A 68 0.72 2.28 -10.90
CA VAL A 68 0.14 3.32 -11.78
C VAL A 68 0.76 3.22 -13.17
N LYS A 69 -0.06 3.37 -14.21
CA LYS A 69 0.41 3.42 -15.61
C LYS A 69 1.11 4.75 -15.87
N ARG A 70 2.44 4.72 -15.95
CA ARG A 70 3.33 5.87 -16.23
C ARG A 70 4.15 5.69 -17.51
N GLY A 71 4.06 4.53 -18.18
CA GLY A 71 4.82 4.16 -19.35
C GLY A 71 6.26 3.72 -19.08
N ILE A 72 6.60 3.35 -17.84
CA ILE A 72 7.98 3.04 -17.43
C ILE A 72 8.26 1.53 -17.50
N THR A 73 7.34 0.68 -17.02
CA THR A 73 7.45 -0.79 -17.06
C THR A 73 6.25 -1.46 -17.74
N THR A 74 6.43 -2.70 -18.19
CA THR A 74 5.40 -3.45 -18.94
C THR A 74 4.28 -4.02 -18.06
N ASP A 75 4.46 -3.99 -16.74
CA ASP A 75 3.51 -4.51 -15.75
C ASP A 75 2.82 -3.41 -14.93
N GLU A 76 2.96 -2.15 -15.35
CA GLU A 76 2.10 -1.08 -14.88
C GLU A 76 0.65 -1.27 -15.33
N GLY A 77 -0.29 -0.68 -14.59
CA GLY A 77 -1.72 -0.89 -14.83
C GLY A 77 -2.27 -2.15 -14.14
N MET A 78 -1.53 -2.68 -13.16
CA MET A 78 -1.89 -3.89 -12.44
C MET A 78 -2.01 -3.63 -10.93
N TYR A 79 -3.02 -4.22 -10.32
CA TYR A 79 -3.04 -4.50 -8.89
C TYR A 79 -2.13 -5.69 -8.59
N VAL A 80 -1.27 -5.51 -7.59
CA VAL A 80 -0.14 -6.40 -7.31
C VAL A 80 -0.18 -7.00 -5.91
N GLY A 81 -0.97 -6.43 -5.02
CA GLY A 81 -1.16 -6.98 -3.69
C GLY A 81 -2.43 -6.48 -3.02
N THR A 82 -2.90 -7.26 -2.07
CA THR A 82 -3.88 -6.87 -1.07
C THR A 82 -3.28 -7.03 0.32
N GLY A 83 -3.87 -6.39 1.32
CA GLY A 83 -3.47 -6.57 2.71
C GLY A 83 -4.28 -5.69 3.65
N ARG A 84 -3.76 -5.53 4.86
CA ARG A 84 -4.34 -4.64 5.87
C ARG A 84 -3.31 -3.72 6.50
N VAL A 85 -3.76 -2.55 6.91
CA VAL A 85 -2.98 -1.63 7.73
C VAL A 85 -2.72 -2.31 9.09
N GLY A 86 -1.46 -2.39 9.50
CA GLY A 86 -1.07 -2.78 10.85
C GLY A 86 -0.86 -1.55 11.73
N GLU A 87 0.35 -1.39 12.23
CA GLU A 87 0.84 -0.23 12.97
C GLU A 87 1.35 0.88 12.03
N LYS A 88 1.08 2.13 12.41
CA LYS A 88 1.56 3.37 11.79
C LYS A 88 2.90 3.78 12.40
N VAL A 89 3.87 4.14 11.57
CA VAL A 89 5.23 4.54 11.97
C VAL A 89 5.63 5.81 11.22
N ARG A 90 6.04 6.85 11.94
CA ARG A 90 6.61 8.05 11.33
C ARG A 90 8.11 7.88 11.20
N LEU A 91 8.60 7.91 9.97
CA LEU A 91 10.03 7.83 9.69
C LEU A 91 10.65 9.22 9.63
N ASP A 92 11.91 9.33 10.00
CA ASP A 92 12.73 10.47 9.59
C ASP A 92 13.27 10.30 8.15
N GLU A 93 14.01 11.31 7.67
CA GLU A 93 14.55 11.28 6.31
C GLU A 93 15.64 10.21 6.10
N GLU A 94 16.41 9.87 7.14
CA GLU A 94 17.48 8.88 7.07
C GLU A 94 16.88 7.46 7.00
N GLN A 95 15.89 7.18 7.84
CA GLN A 95 15.11 5.95 7.83
C GLN A 95 14.38 5.75 6.50
N ALA A 96 13.71 6.80 6.01
CA ALA A 96 13.04 6.76 4.71
C ALA A 96 14.05 6.50 3.57
N ARG A 97 15.24 7.11 3.64
CA ARG A 97 16.30 6.89 2.64
C ARG A 97 16.83 5.45 2.68
N ALA A 98 17.06 4.89 3.86
CA ALA A 98 17.54 3.51 4.02
C ALA A 98 16.55 2.49 3.42
N LEU A 99 15.27 2.60 3.81
CA LEU A 99 14.21 1.68 3.41
C LEU A 99 13.74 1.90 1.96
N PHE A 100 13.36 3.13 1.64
CA PHE A 100 12.61 3.48 0.41
C PHE A 100 13.46 4.26 -0.62
N ARG A 101 14.77 4.41 -0.38
CA ARG A 101 15.71 5.15 -1.26
C ARG A 101 15.26 6.58 -1.58
N THR A 102 14.49 7.18 -0.68
CA THR A 102 13.96 8.54 -0.81
C THR A 102 13.77 9.16 0.56
N THR A 103 13.95 10.47 0.69
CA THR A 103 13.78 11.17 1.98
C THR A 103 12.34 11.56 2.28
N VAL A 104 11.45 11.52 1.28
CA VAL A 104 10.10 12.09 1.41
C VAL A 104 9.03 11.07 1.82
N ALA A 105 9.33 9.77 1.79
CA ALA A 105 8.40 8.69 2.11
C ALA A 105 8.38 8.39 3.61
N THR A 106 7.95 9.38 4.41
CA THR A 106 8.04 9.34 5.88
C THR A 106 6.76 8.88 6.57
N LEU A 107 5.69 8.64 5.81
CA LEU A 107 4.38 8.19 6.32
C LEU A 107 4.26 6.67 6.22
N ALA A 108 4.98 5.94 7.07
CA ALA A 108 5.11 4.49 6.98
C ALA A 108 4.06 3.73 7.81
N TYR A 109 3.76 2.52 7.39
CA TYR A 109 2.92 1.60 8.14
C TYR A 109 3.28 0.16 7.81
N THR A 110 3.04 -0.72 8.77
CA THR A 110 3.15 -2.16 8.56
C THR A 110 1.94 -2.68 7.78
N VAL A 111 2.17 -3.71 6.97
CA VAL A 111 1.15 -4.38 6.16
C VAL A 111 1.03 -5.81 6.65
N THR A 112 -0.17 -6.16 7.11
CA THR A 112 -0.53 -7.49 7.58
C THR A 112 -1.42 -8.19 6.55
N GLU A 113 -1.58 -9.51 6.66
CA GLU A 113 -2.41 -10.32 5.77
C GLU A 113 -2.12 -10.07 4.28
N PHE A 114 -0.86 -9.82 3.93
CA PHE A 114 -0.49 -9.49 2.56
C PHE A 114 -0.68 -10.70 1.65
N ASN A 115 -1.46 -10.51 0.58
CA ASN A 115 -1.63 -11.49 -0.48
C ASN A 115 -1.17 -10.89 -1.80
N GLN A 116 -0.26 -11.57 -2.48
CA GLN A 116 0.14 -11.16 -3.82
C GLN A 116 -0.96 -11.50 -4.81
N ILE A 117 -1.35 -10.53 -5.62
CA ILE A 117 -2.35 -10.70 -6.68
C ILE A 117 -1.78 -10.21 -8.00
N ARG A 118 -2.42 -10.57 -9.12
CA ARG A 118 -2.10 -10.03 -10.43
C ARG A 118 -3.37 -9.81 -11.22
N LYS A 119 -3.99 -8.65 -11.02
CA LYS A 119 -5.24 -8.24 -11.70
C LYS A 119 -5.04 -6.93 -12.42
N SER A 120 -5.62 -6.76 -13.60
CA SER A 120 -5.59 -5.44 -14.25
C SER A 120 -6.41 -4.45 -13.45
N ILE A 121 -6.06 -3.18 -13.55
CA ILE A 121 -6.86 -2.08 -12.99
C ILE A 121 -8.32 -2.18 -13.46
N GLU A 122 -8.56 -2.42 -14.75
CA GLU A 122 -9.91 -2.56 -15.30
C GLU A 122 -10.74 -3.63 -14.58
N ASN A 123 -10.14 -4.77 -14.22
CA ASN A 123 -10.85 -5.82 -13.49
C ASN A 123 -11.23 -5.37 -12.08
N VAL A 124 -10.31 -4.76 -11.35
CA VAL A 124 -10.54 -4.34 -9.95
C VAL A 124 -11.50 -3.15 -9.89
N GLU A 125 -11.30 -2.14 -10.74
CA GLU A 125 -12.18 -0.98 -10.80
C GLU A 125 -13.59 -1.38 -11.28
N GLY A 126 -13.70 -2.33 -12.21
CA GLY A 126 -14.99 -2.89 -12.62
C GLY A 126 -15.74 -3.56 -11.46
N VAL A 127 -15.03 -4.30 -10.59
CA VAL A 127 -15.62 -4.88 -9.36
C VAL A 127 -16.08 -3.79 -8.38
N LEU A 128 -15.32 -2.70 -8.26
CA LEU A 128 -15.67 -1.54 -7.42
C LEU A 128 -16.67 -0.57 -8.12
N GLY A 129 -17.05 -0.84 -9.36
CA GLY A 129 -17.97 -0.02 -10.15
C GLY A 129 -17.41 1.34 -10.60
N TYR A 130 -16.09 1.52 -10.66
CA TYR A 130 -15.47 2.73 -11.19
C TYR A 130 -15.18 2.60 -12.69
N GLU A 131 -15.40 3.69 -13.43
CA GLU A 131 -15.09 3.79 -14.86
C GLU A 131 -13.62 4.17 -15.12
N SER A 132 -12.93 4.69 -14.10
CA SER A 132 -11.55 5.13 -14.18
C SER A 132 -10.83 4.83 -12.87
N TYR A 133 -9.51 4.91 -12.90
CA TYR A 133 -8.68 4.67 -11.72
C TYR A 133 -7.95 5.95 -11.31
N PRO A 134 -7.73 6.14 -9.99
CA PRO A 134 -6.90 7.22 -9.46
C PRO A 134 -5.44 7.23 -9.96
N GLN A 135 -4.85 8.43 -10.05
CA GLN A 135 -3.39 8.58 -10.24
C GLN A 135 -2.61 8.69 -8.91
N SER A 136 -3.30 8.64 -7.77
CA SER A 136 -2.74 8.77 -6.42
C SER A 136 -3.43 7.85 -5.42
N SER A 137 -2.77 7.58 -4.29
CA SER A 137 -3.41 6.85 -3.19
C SER A 137 -4.66 7.60 -2.70
N HIS A 138 -5.71 6.86 -2.35
CA HIS A 138 -6.96 7.42 -1.83
C HIS A 138 -7.90 6.33 -1.27
N ARG A 139 -8.91 6.77 -0.51
CA ARG A 139 -9.97 5.92 0.06
C ARG A 139 -11.01 5.56 -1.00
N VAL A 140 -11.49 4.32 -0.96
CA VAL A 140 -12.63 3.83 -1.75
C VAL A 140 -13.92 4.33 -1.09
N THR A 141 -14.90 4.80 -1.88
CA THR A 141 -16.17 5.28 -1.33
C THR A 141 -17.02 4.12 -0.80
N ASP A 142 -17.71 4.36 0.32
CA ASP A 142 -18.41 3.33 1.12
C ASP A 142 -19.48 2.57 0.33
N ASP A 143 -20.04 3.19 -0.72
CA ASP A 143 -21.05 2.60 -1.61
C ASP A 143 -20.48 1.55 -2.58
N ARG A 144 -19.15 1.40 -2.66
CA ARG A 144 -18.49 0.54 -3.66
C ARG A 144 -18.10 -0.84 -3.16
N TYR A 145 -18.30 -1.09 -1.87
CA TYR A 145 -18.06 -2.39 -1.26
C TYR A 145 -19.02 -2.59 -0.10
N THR A 146 -19.32 -3.83 0.22
CA THR A 146 -20.22 -4.17 1.34
C THR A 146 -19.44 -4.31 2.65
N THR A 147 -18.32 -5.04 2.60
CA THR A 147 -17.35 -5.16 3.68
C THR A 147 -15.95 -5.23 3.10
N VAL A 148 -14.95 -4.80 3.87
CA VAL A 148 -13.53 -4.93 3.49
C VAL A 148 -13.18 -6.39 3.24
N ASP A 149 -13.57 -7.30 4.13
CA ASP A 149 -13.24 -8.73 4.02
C ASP A 149 -13.75 -9.32 2.70
N ARG A 150 -14.99 -8.98 2.33
CA ARG A 150 -15.58 -9.45 1.08
C ARG A 150 -14.89 -8.84 -0.13
N ALA A 151 -14.51 -7.56 -0.06
CA ALA A 151 -13.76 -6.91 -1.13
C ALA A 151 -12.39 -7.57 -1.31
N LEU A 152 -11.61 -7.73 -0.23
CA LEU A 152 -10.29 -8.36 -0.28
C LEU A 152 -10.38 -9.82 -0.76
N GLN A 153 -11.37 -10.60 -0.31
CA GLN A 153 -11.58 -11.97 -0.76
C GLN A 153 -11.91 -12.03 -2.25
N THR A 154 -12.85 -11.20 -2.72
CA THR A 154 -13.26 -11.17 -4.14
C THR A 154 -12.10 -10.79 -5.05
N LEU A 155 -11.26 -9.86 -4.60
CA LEU A 155 -10.10 -9.36 -5.36
C LEU A 155 -8.88 -10.28 -5.28
N SER A 156 -8.86 -11.25 -4.36
CA SER A 156 -7.75 -12.21 -4.20
C SER A 156 -8.00 -13.57 -4.86
N GLN A 157 -9.23 -13.86 -5.30
CA GLN A 157 -9.57 -15.02 -6.15
C GLN A 157 -9.18 -14.78 -7.60
#